data_AF-A0A1W6ZT83-F1
#
_entry.id   AF-A0A1W6ZT83-F1
#
_cell.length_a   1.000
_cell.length_b   1.000
_cell.length_c   1.000
_cell.angle_alpha   90.00
_cell.angle_beta   90.00
_cell.angle_gamma   90.00
#
_symmetry.space_group_name_H-M   'P 1'
#
loop_
_entity.id
_entity.type
_entity.pdbx_description
1 polymer ?
#
loop_
_entity_poly.entity_id
_entity_poly.type
_entity_poly.pdbx_seq_one_letter_code
_entity_poly.pdbx_strand_id
1 'polypeptide(L)' 'MNYVKAAIGALAIMMASGMIADFDVSERDNDLYITVWSVDDQPAGKLRKHVAAMLPSNIDEARISVLRDSVVV' A
#
# COMPACT_ATOMS: atom_id res chain seq x y z
N MET A 1 4.30 -12.83 14.38
CA MET A 1 3.32 -11.84 13.85
C MET A 1 3.01 -12.18 12.39
N ASN A 2 1.72 -12.25 12.02
CA ASN A 2 1.28 -12.68 10.67
C ASN A 2 0.76 -11.50 9.80
N TYR A 3 0.89 -10.26 10.29
CA TYR A 3 0.31 -9.06 9.68
C TYR A 3 1.02 -8.63 8.41
N VAL A 4 2.35 -8.81 8.33
CA VAL A 4 3.16 -8.54 7.13
C VAL A 4 2.66 -9.37 5.95
N LYS A 5 2.46 -10.68 6.16
CA LYS A 5 1.97 -11.59 5.12
C LYS A 5 0.55 -11.26 4.66
N ALA A 6 -0.31 -10.87 5.60
CA ALA A 6 -1.67 -10.42 5.27
C ALA A 6 -1.66 -9.12 4.45
N ALA A 7 -0.82 -8.15 4.84
CA ALA A 7 -0.64 -6.90 4.10
C ALA A 7 -0.11 -7.14 2.69
N ILE A 8 0.93 -7.96 2.54
CA ILE A 8 1.48 -8.34 1.23
C ILE A 8 0.42 -9.04 0.38
N GLY A 9 -0.37 -9.96 0.96
CA GLY A 9 -1.44 -10.65 0.24
C GLY A 9 -2.53 -9.70 -0.27
N ALA A 10 -2.96 -8.75 0.56
CA ALA A 10 -3.92 -7.72 0.18
C ALA A 10 -3.37 -6.82 -0.95
N LEU A 11 -2.12 -6.36 -0.83
CA LEU A 11 -1.47 -5.52 -1.83
C LEU A 11 -1.22 -6.26 -3.16
N ALA A 12 -0.87 -7.55 -3.11
CA ALA A 12 -0.72 -8.38 -4.31
C ALA A 12 -2.03 -8.52 -5.09
N ILE A 13 -3.18 -8.62 -4.40
CA ILE A 13 -4.51 -8.61 -5.04
C ILE A 13 -4.79 -7.26 -5.70
N MET A 14 -4.42 -6.15 -5.05
CA MET A 14 -4.55 -4.81 -5.63
C MET A 14 -3.68 -4.65 -6.89
N MET A 15 -2.45 -5.17 -6.86
CA MET A 15 -1.56 -5.15 -8.02
C MET A 15 -2.13 -5.99 -9.17
N ALA A 16 -2.59 -7.21 -8.88
CA ALA A 16 -3.18 -8.10 -9.87
C ALA A 16 -4.49 -7.57 -10.49
N SER A 17 -5.24 -6.74 -9.75
CA SER A 17 -6.45 -6.07 -10.27
C SER A 17 -6.15 -4.80 -11.07
N GLY A 18 -4.89 -4.39 -11.18
CA GLY A 18 -4.48 -3.17 -11.86
C GLY A 18 -4.86 -1.90 -11.09
N MET A 19 -5.02 -1.98 -9.77
CA MET A 19 -5.30 -0.82 -8.92
C MET A 19 -4.02 -0.09 -8.51
N ILE A 20 -2.91 -0.83 -8.35
CA ILE A 20 -1.58 -0.31 -8.06
C ILE A 20 -0.57 -0.90 -9.05
N ALA A 21 0.48 -0.13 -9.36
CA ALA A 21 1.58 -0.56 -10.21
C ALA A 21 2.52 -1.50 -9.46
N ASP A 22 2.84 -1.13 -8.23
CA ASP A 22 3.76 -1.86 -7.38
C ASP A 22 3.53 -1.50 -5.89
N PHE A 23 4.17 -2.22 -4.99
CA PHE A 23 4.16 -1.94 -3.56
C PHE A 23 5.43 -2.42 -2.84
N ASP A 24 5.76 -1.73 -1.75
CA ASP A 24 6.78 -2.14 -0.80
C ASP A 24 6.20 -2.16 0.62
N VAL A 25 6.63 -3.15 1.40
CA VAL A 25 6.23 -3.32 2.80
C VAL A 25 7.48 -3.43 3.64
N SER A 26 7.68 -2.43 4.49
CA SER A 26 8.83 -2.34 5.38
C SER A 26 8.36 -2.37 6.84
N GLU A 27 8.99 -3.20 7.67
CA GLU A 27 8.74 -3.23 9.11
C GLU A 27 9.87 -2.48 9.83
N ARG A 28 9.52 -1.47 10.65
CA ARG A 28 10.47 -0.69 11.45
C ARG A 28 9.90 -0.46 12.83
N ASP A 29 10.70 -0.68 13.87
CA ASP A 29 10.31 -0.44 15.26
C ASP A 29 8.97 -1.12 15.66
N ASN A 30 8.73 -2.34 15.15
CA ASN A 30 7.50 -3.12 15.35
C ASN A 30 6.24 -2.49 14.70
N ASP A 31 6.44 -1.51 13.82
CA ASP A 31 5.42 -0.84 13.02
C ASP A 31 5.59 -1.16 11.52
N LEU A 32 4.46 -1.30 10.82
CA LEU A 32 4.44 -1.56 9.39
C LEU A 32 4.31 -0.25 8.60
N TYR A 33 5.22 -0.04 7.67
CA TYR A 33 5.22 1.04 6.69
C TYR A 33 4.95 0.46 5.31
N ILE A 34 4.02 1.09 4.59
CA ILE A 34 3.60 0.60 3.28
C ILE A 34 3.78 1.72 2.28
N THR A 35 4.45 1.39 1.18
CA THR A 35 4.56 2.27 0.03
C THR A 35 3.80 1.62 -1.12
N VAL A 36 2.92 2.37 -1.76
CA VAL A 36 2.20 1.91 -2.96
C VAL A 36 2.43 2.89 -4.10
N TRP A 37 2.64 2.34 -5.29
CA TRP A 37 2.73 3.11 -6.53
C TRP A 37 1.41 3.03 -7.27
N SER A 38 0.80 4.18 -7.55
CA SER A 38 -0.45 4.24 -8.31
C SER A 38 -0.19 4.08 -9.81
N VAL A 39 -0.99 3.25 -10.50
CA VAL A 39 -0.98 3.11 -11.97
C VAL A 39 -1.67 4.27 -12.68
N ASP A 40 -2.57 4.95 -11.99
CA ASP A 40 -3.44 5.98 -12.57
C ASP A 40 -3.34 7.28 -11.76
N ASP A 41 -3.81 8.38 -12.31
CA ASP A 41 -3.82 9.71 -11.71
C ASP A 41 -4.91 9.85 -10.61
N GLN A 42 -5.37 8.72 -10.06
CA GLN A 42 -6.32 8.69 -8.98
C GLN A 42 -5.83 9.56 -7.81
N PRO A 43 -6.75 10.25 -7.11
CA PRO A 43 -6.39 11.06 -5.95
C PRO A 43 -5.70 10.17 -4.92
N ALA A 44 -4.47 10.53 -4.53
CA ALA A 44 -3.66 9.74 -3.60
C ALA A 44 -4.41 9.43 -2.29
N GLY A 45 -5.27 10.34 -1.84
CA GLY A 45 -6.11 10.15 -0.65
C GLY A 45 -7.17 9.04 -0.80
N LYS A 46 -7.72 8.81 -1.99
CA LYS A 46 -8.70 7.74 -2.22
C LYS A 46 -8.01 6.37 -2.19
N LEU A 47 -6.87 6.26 -2.86
CA LEU A 47 -6.08 5.03 -2.85
C LEU A 47 -5.57 4.70 -1.44
N ARG A 48 -5.07 5.70 -0.71
CA ARG A 48 -4.62 5.55 0.68
C ARG A 48 -5.72 4.95 1.58
N LYS A 49 -6.92 5.51 1.52
CA LYS A 49 -8.08 4.99 2.29
C LYS A 49 -8.45 3.57 1.89
N HIS A 50 -8.39 3.26 0.60
CA HIS A 50 -8.70 1.93 0.10
C HIS A 50 -7.67 0.89 0.58
N VAL A 51 -6.38 1.24 0.54
CA VAL A 51 -5.29 0.41 1.06
C VAL A 51 -5.46 0.21 2.57
N ALA A 52 -5.69 1.27 3.34
CA ALA A 52 -5.92 1.17 4.78
C ALA A 52 -7.09 0.25 5.14
N ALA A 53 -8.19 0.33 4.38
CA ALA A 53 -9.37 -0.50 4.61
C ALA A 53 -9.14 -1.99 4.36
N MET A 54 -8.19 -2.36 3.50
CA MET A 54 -7.86 -3.77 3.24
C MET A 54 -6.82 -4.34 4.19
N LEU A 55 -6.12 -3.47 4.91
CA LEU A 55 -5.09 -3.87 5.84
C LEU A 55 -5.70 -4.22 7.21
N PRO A 56 -5.06 -5.11 7.97
CA PRO A 56 -5.48 -5.39 9.33
C PRO A 56 -5.50 -4.09 10.16
N SER A 57 -6.47 -3.98 11.07
CA SER A 57 -6.88 -2.73 11.76
C SER A 57 -5.82 -2.02 12.60
N ASN A 58 -4.61 -2.57 12.67
CA ASN A 58 -3.45 -2.01 13.36
C ASN A 58 -2.55 -1.15 12.47
N ILE A 59 -2.89 -0.97 11.19
CA ILE A 59 -2.12 -0.13 10.26
C ILE A 59 -2.87 1.17 10.01
N ASP A 60 -2.32 2.26 10.54
CA ASP A 60 -2.87 3.61 10.37
C ASP A 60 -2.65 4.13 8.93
N GLU A 61 -3.58 4.93 8.41
CA GLU A 61 -3.45 5.63 7.12
C GLU A 61 -2.17 6.46 7.04
N ALA A 62 -1.71 7.01 8.16
CA ALA A 62 -0.48 7.79 8.25
C ALA A 62 0.78 6.99 7.87
N ARG A 63 0.72 5.65 7.90
CA ARG A 63 1.83 4.75 7.58
C ARG A 63 1.84 4.31 6.11
N ILE A 64 0.87 4.78 5.33
CA ILE A 64 0.71 4.44 3.92
C ILE A 64 1.16 5.63 3.07
N SER A 65 2.30 5.45 2.42
CA SER A 65 2.82 6.36 1.42
C SER A 65 2.27 5.97 0.05
N VAL A 66 1.61 6.91 -0.62
CA VAL A 66 1.16 6.73 -1.99
C VAL A 66 2.07 7.56 -2.87
N LEU A 67 2.90 6.88 -3.66
CA LEU A 67 3.74 7.50 -4.67
C LEU A 67 3.01 7.48 -6.00
N ARG A 68 3.13 8.59 -6.73
CA ARG A 68 2.69 8.67 -8.12
C ARG A 68 3.89 8.35 -8.97
N ASP A 69 3.71 7.49 -9.98
CA ASP A 69 4.75 7.29 -10.96
C ASP A 69 4.93 8.59 -11.75
N SER A 70 5.99 9.30 -11.41
CA SER A 70 6.71 10.08 -12.39
C SER A 70 8.10 9.48 -12.40
N VAL A 71 8.26 8.45 -13.24
CA VAL A 71 9.52 7.98 -13.81
C VAL A 71 10.28 6.96 -12.95
N VAL A 72 10.08 5.69 -13.28
CA VAL A 72 11.17 4.70 -13.27
C VAL A 72 11.82 4.71 -14.65
N VAL A 73 13.00 5.36 -14.79
CA VAL A 73 13.92 5.16 -15.94
C VAL A 73 14.75 3.91 -15.68
#